data_AF-A0A926BP22-F1
#
_entry.id   AF-A0A926BP22-F1
#
_cell.length_a   1.000
_cell.length_b   1.000
_cell.length_c   1.000
_cell.angle_alpha   90.00
_cell.angle_beta   90.00
_cell.angle_gamma   90.00
#
_symmetry.space_group_name_H-M   'P 1'
#
loop_
_entity.id
_entity.type
_entity.pdbx_description
1 polymer ?
#
loop_
_entity_poly.entity_id
_entity_poly.type
_entity_poly.pdbx_seq_one_letter_code
_entity_poly.pdbx_strand_id
1 'polypeptide(L)'
;MDRTDAYSFFLHETGHALSFNGFRDFGTGQLTGNFQSIFDQFVELVDIDGDDVPFFNGDAAVAEYGGLVPLTFGNLYHVGNGSPLPGDDLIPDMMNGVVYFRGTRYDISALDLAIASDAGLPLAPVVVPESGSFALLLPALALIVRWRKSPVK
;
A
#
# COMPACT_ATOMS: atom_id res chain seq x y z
N MET A 1 -6.41 11.82 -26.76
CA MET A 1 -7.14 11.65 -25.49
C MET A 1 -6.21 10.92 -24.54
N ASP A 2 -5.84 11.56 -23.43
CA ASP A 2 -5.16 10.87 -22.34
C ASP A 2 -6.02 9.68 -21.92
N ARG A 3 -5.40 8.50 -21.90
CA ARG A 3 -6.05 7.24 -21.49
C ARG A 3 -5.92 7.03 -19.98
N THR A 4 -5.90 8.12 -19.22
CA THR A 4 -5.97 8.13 -17.77
C THR A 4 -7.44 8.05 -17.41
N ASP A 5 -7.86 7.00 -16.69
CA ASP A 5 -9.25 6.90 -16.28
C ASP A 5 -9.52 7.76 -15.03
N ALA A 6 -10.70 8.35 -14.98
CA ALA A 6 -11.07 9.24 -13.89
C ALA A 6 -11.11 8.51 -12.54
N TYR A 7 -11.44 7.21 -12.53
CA TYR A 7 -11.57 6.45 -11.29
C TYR A 7 -10.23 6.36 -10.57
N SER A 8 -9.18 5.95 -11.28
CA SER A 8 -7.85 5.81 -10.66
C SER A 8 -7.25 7.17 -10.28
N PHE A 9 -7.53 8.24 -11.04
CA PHE A 9 -7.16 9.60 -10.63
C PHE A 9 -7.88 10.03 -9.34
N PHE A 10 -9.19 9.80 -9.24
CA PHE A 10 -9.95 10.12 -8.03
C PHE A 10 -9.45 9.34 -6.81
N LEU A 11 -9.06 8.08 -6.98
CA LEU A 11 -8.46 7.31 -5.88
C LEU A 11 -7.15 7.94 -5.40
N HIS A 12 -6.27 8.35 -6.31
CA HIS A 12 -5.00 8.99 -6.00
C HIS A 12 -5.19 10.27 -5.17
N GLU A 13 -6.04 11.17 -5.65
CA GLU A 13 -6.34 12.42 -4.93
C GLU A 13 -7.07 12.17 -3.60
N THR A 14 -7.87 11.10 -3.51
CA THR A 14 -8.49 10.68 -2.25
C THR A 14 -7.43 10.17 -1.26
N GLY A 15 -6.42 9.44 -1.73
CA GLY A 15 -5.27 9.02 -0.93
C GLY A 15 -4.55 10.22 -0.30
N HIS A 16 -4.30 11.27 -1.09
CA HIS A 16 -3.76 12.53 -0.55
C HIS A 16 -4.68 13.14 0.50
N ALA A 17 -5.97 13.29 0.20
CA ALA A 17 -6.91 13.93 1.10
C ALA A 17 -7.04 13.21 2.46
N LEU A 18 -6.83 11.89 2.50
CA LEU A 18 -7.05 11.08 3.70
C LEU A 18 -5.78 10.75 4.48
N SER A 19 -4.65 10.50 3.83
CA SER A 19 -3.45 9.97 4.51
C SER A 19 -2.11 10.43 3.95
N PHE A 20 -1.99 10.64 2.64
CA PHE A 20 -0.74 11.05 2.00
C PHE A 20 -0.65 12.57 1.89
N ASN A 21 -0.56 13.25 3.03
CA ASN A 21 -0.44 14.71 3.09
C ASN A 21 0.33 15.14 4.34
N GLY A 22 0.86 16.36 4.30
CA GLY A 22 1.61 16.91 5.40
C GLY A 22 2.03 18.35 5.20
N PHE A 23 2.98 18.78 6.02
CA PHE A 23 3.49 20.15 6.09
C PHE A 23 5.01 20.24 5.95
N ARG A 24 5.68 19.12 5.70
CA ARG A 24 7.10 19.13 5.34
C ARG A 24 7.31 19.85 4.01
N ASP A 25 8.51 20.40 3.84
CA ASP A 25 8.92 20.95 2.56
C ASP A 25 8.79 19.87 1.49
N PHE A 26 8.00 20.17 0.47
CA PHE A 26 7.63 19.20 -0.55
C PHE A 26 8.81 18.69 -1.38
N GLY A 27 9.84 19.54 -1.55
CA GLY A 27 11.01 19.23 -2.37
C GLY A 27 12.11 18.47 -1.61
N THR A 28 12.32 18.83 -0.34
CA THR A 28 13.45 18.34 0.48
C THR A 28 13.04 17.36 1.58
N GLY A 29 11.73 17.25 1.87
CA GLY A 29 11.22 16.42 2.98
C GLY A 29 11.54 16.98 4.37
N GLN A 30 12.24 18.11 4.46
CA GLN A 30 12.62 18.73 5.72
C GLN A 30 11.40 19.29 6.44
N LEU A 31 11.39 19.19 7.77
CA LEU A 31 10.31 19.74 8.57
C LEU A 31 10.44 21.26 8.65
N THR A 32 9.48 21.99 8.08
CA THR A 32 9.46 23.45 8.12
C THR A 32 8.67 23.95 9.33
N GLY A 33 9.38 24.19 10.44
CA GLY A 33 8.79 24.70 11.68
C GLY A 33 8.51 23.62 12.72
N ASN A 34 7.54 23.89 13.61
CA ASN A 34 7.28 23.07 14.81
C ASN A 34 5.90 22.38 14.77
N PHE A 35 5.38 22.10 13.56
CA PHE A 35 4.10 21.44 13.35
C PHE A 35 4.25 20.39 12.25
N GLN A 36 3.50 19.30 12.38
CA GLN A 36 3.57 18.15 11.49
C GLN A 36 2.22 17.43 11.49
N SER A 37 1.86 16.84 10.36
CA SER A 37 0.75 15.88 10.28
C SER A 37 1.13 14.56 10.98
N ILE A 38 0.23 13.57 10.97
CA ILE A 38 0.58 12.21 11.42
C ILE A 38 1.50 11.55 10.40
N PHE A 39 1.26 11.73 9.09
CA PHE A 39 2.16 11.22 8.05
C PHE A 39 3.59 11.76 8.21
N ASP A 40 3.74 13.07 8.43
CA ASP A 40 5.04 13.72 8.59
C ASP A 40 5.86 13.17 9.78
N GLN A 41 5.21 12.62 10.82
CA GLN A 41 5.88 12.03 11.97
C GLN A 41 6.70 10.80 11.58
N PHE A 42 6.27 10.10 10.54
CA PHE A 42 6.91 8.89 10.05
C PHE A 42 7.87 9.15 8.88
N VAL A 43 8.00 10.40 8.42
CA VAL A 43 8.97 10.73 7.39
C VAL A 43 10.37 10.82 8.00
N GLU A 44 11.25 9.94 7.54
CA GLU A 44 12.66 9.88 7.85
C GLU A 44 13.48 10.27 6.62
N LEU A 45 14.54 11.07 6.81
CA LEU A 45 15.48 11.41 5.75
C LEU A 45 16.75 10.59 5.93
N VAL A 46 17.14 9.88 4.88
CA VAL A 46 18.34 9.03 4.85
C VAL A 46 19.30 9.58 3.82
N ASP A 47 20.54 9.86 4.24
CA ASP A 47 21.62 10.27 3.33
C ASP A 47 21.99 9.11 2.40
N ILE A 48 21.71 9.27 1.11
CA ILE A 48 22.12 8.35 0.05
C ILE A 48 22.96 9.14 -0.95
N ASP A 49 24.26 8.84 -0.97
CA ASP A 49 25.24 9.45 -1.86
C ASP A 49 25.29 10.99 -1.80
N GLY A 50 24.94 11.59 -0.65
CA GLY A 50 24.95 13.03 -0.41
C GLY A 50 23.60 13.73 -0.58
N ASP A 51 22.54 12.98 -0.91
CA ASP A 51 21.17 13.48 -0.98
C ASP A 51 20.32 12.94 0.20
N ASP A 52 19.56 13.82 0.85
CA ASP A 52 18.59 13.46 1.89
C ASP A 52 17.34 12.84 1.25
N VAL A 53 17.32 11.52 1.11
CA VAL A 53 16.22 10.80 0.46
C VAL A 53 15.11 10.50 1.49
N PRO A 54 13.85 10.87 1.21
CA PRO A 54 12.76 10.64 2.15
C PRO A 54 12.26 9.18 2.11
N PHE A 55 11.98 8.66 3.30
CA PHE A 55 11.35 7.38 3.53
C PHE A 55 10.19 7.52 4.51
N PHE A 56 9.20 6.65 4.39
CA PHE A 56 8.14 6.49 5.36
C PHE A 56 8.46 5.30 6.30
N ASN A 57 8.44 5.57 7.60
CA ASN A 57 8.84 4.68 8.68
C ASN A 57 7.68 4.41 9.65
N GLY A 58 6.51 4.09 9.10
CA GLY A 58 5.36 3.61 9.88
C GLY A 58 5.43 2.10 10.09
N ASP A 59 5.09 1.61 11.28
CA ASP A 59 5.25 0.20 11.66
C ASP A 59 4.50 -0.75 10.71
N ALA A 60 3.26 -0.42 10.33
CA ALA A 60 2.46 -1.26 9.44
C ALA A 60 3.02 -1.23 8.01
N ALA A 61 3.37 -0.04 7.50
CA ALA A 61 3.92 0.13 6.17
C ALA A 61 5.28 -0.57 6.02
N VAL A 62 6.15 -0.45 7.02
CA VAL A 62 7.44 -1.13 7.05
C VAL A 62 7.28 -2.64 7.10
N ALA A 63 6.30 -3.16 7.85
CA ALA A 63 6.01 -4.59 7.89
C ALA A 63 5.46 -5.13 6.56
N GLU A 64 4.61 -4.36 5.87
CA GLU A 64 4.04 -4.73 4.56
C GLU A 64 5.09 -4.69 3.45
N TYR A 65 5.92 -3.63 3.41
CA TYR A 65 6.94 -3.44 2.37
C TYR A 65 8.20 -4.27 2.61
N GLY A 66 8.52 -4.60 3.87
CA GLY A 66 9.73 -5.32 4.27
C GLY A 66 10.93 -4.43 4.61
N GLY A 67 10.70 -3.13 4.81
CA GLY A 67 11.73 -2.14 5.14
C GLY A 67 11.17 -0.71 5.10
N LEU A 68 12.04 0.28 5.26
CA LEU A 68 11.66 1.68 5.06
C LEU A 68 11.08 1.87 3.65
N VAL A 69 9.92 2.53 3.56
CA VAL A 69 9.21 2.71 2.29
C VAL A 69 9.76 3.95 1.59
N PRO A 70 10.37 3.84 0.40
CA PRO A 70 10.89 5.00 -0.31
C PRO A 70 9.76 5.95 -0.71
N LEU A 71 9.89 7.22 -0.33
CA LEU A 71 9.04 8.29 -0.81
C LEU A 71 9.67 8.96 -2.02
N THR A 72 8.84 9.53 -2.90
CA THR A 72 9.35 10.14 -4.12
C THR A 72 10.15 11.40 -3.81
N PHE A 73 11.42 11.40 -4.20
CA PHE A 73 12.33 12.53 -4.04
C PHE A 73 11.84 13.74 -4.84
N GLY A 74 11.71 14.89 -4.19
CA GLY A 74 11.11 16.09 -4.80
C GLY A 74 9.59 16.05 -4.97
N ASN A 75 8.92 14.98 -4.51
CA ASN A 75 7.47 14.80 -4.58
C ASN A 75 6.96 14.00 -3.36
N LEU A 76 7.22 14.54 -2.16
CA LEU A 76 7.23 13.81 -0.88
C LEU A 76 6.01 12.93 -0.57
N TYR A 77 4.81 13.35 -0.95
CA TYR A 77 3.57 12.65 -0.56
C TYR A 77 3.20 11.49 -1.48
N HIS A 78 4.21 10.89 -2.09
CA HIS A 78 4.09 9.78 -3.03
C HIS A 78 5.14 8.72 -2.74
N VAL A 79 4.90 7.50 -3.22
CA VAL A 79 5.83 6.38 -3.06
C VAL A 79 6.68 6.16 -4.31
N GLY A 80 7.85 5.57 -4.10
CA GLY A 80 8.69 5.06 -5.18
C GLY A 80 9.53 6.12 -5.88
N ASN A 81 10.65 5.66 -6.42
CA ASN A 81 11.56 6.44 -7.25
C ASN A 81 12.08 5.55 -8.37
N GLY A 82 12.38 6.16 -9.52
CA GLY A 82 13.14 5.45 -10.55
C GLY A 82 14.60 5.29 -10.14
N SER A 83 15.24 4.22 -10.61
CA SER A 83 16.70 4.03 -10.48
C SER A 83 17.46 5.30 -10.90
N PRO A 84 18.48 5.74 -10.12
CA PRO A 84 19.21 4.98 -9.10
C PRO A 84 18.62 5.05 -7.68
N LEU A 85 17.57 5.83 -7.44
CA LEU A 85 16.96 5.93 -6.11
C LEU A 85 16.09 4.69 -5.80
N PRO A 86 15.91 4.34 -4.53
CA PRO A 86 15.14 3.16 -4.13
C PRO A 86 13.63 3.33 -4.39
N GLY A 87 12.95 2.21 -4.63
CA GLY A 87 11.50 2.14 -4.83
C GLY A 87 11.06 2.04 -6.29
N ASP A 88 11.90 1.53 -7.20
CA ASP A 88 11.56 1.29 -8.61
C ASP A 88 10.41 0.27 -8.75
N ASP A 89 10.30 -0.65 -7.79
CA ASP A 89 9.20 -1.60 -7.65
C ASP A 89 7.87 -0.97 -7.24
N LEU A 90 7.88 0.25 -6.69
CA LEU A 90 6.68 1.00 -6.31
C LEU A 90 6.18 1.92 -7.44
N ILE A 91 6.88 2.02 -8.57
CA ILE A 91 6.44 2.82 -9.73
C ILE A 91 5.06 2.40 -10.27
N PRO A 92 4.67 1.11 -10.24
CA PRO A 92 3.31 0.71 -10.60
C PRO A 92 2.24 1.00 -9.54
N ASP A 93 2.62 1.46 -8.33
CA ASP A 93 1.68 1.72 -7.24
C ASP A 93 0.77 2.92 -7.55
N MET A 94 -0.43 2.91 -6.98
CA MET A 94 -1.45 3.95 -7.16
C MET A 94 -0.97 5.30 -6.66
N MET A 95 -0.22 5.36 -5.55
CA MET A 95 0.31 6.57 -4.94
C MET A 95 1.73 6.93 -5.43
N ASN A 96 2.19 6.38 -6.56
CA ASN A 96 3.53 6.69 -7.06
C ASN A 96 3.66 8.14 -7.54
N GLY A 97 4.85 8.74 -7.37
CA GLY A 97 5.10 10.14 -7.68
C GLY A 97 5.80 10.40 -9.02
N VAL A 98 6.01 9.36 -9.82
CA VAL A 98 6.91 9.40 -10.99
C VAL A 98 6.12 9.39 -12.30
N VAL A 99 5.16 8.48 -12.45
CA VAL A 99 4.44 8.31 -13.70
C VAL A 99 3.05 7.71 -13.51
N TYR A 100 2.13 8.18 -14.34
CA TYR A 100 0.82 7.58 -14.51
C TYR A 100 0.73 6.83 -15.85
N PHE A 101 0.69 5.50 -15.81
CA PHE A 101 0.67 4.67 -17.01
C PHE A 101 -0.70 4.73 -17.69
N ARG A 102 -0.68 5.03 -18.98
CA ARG A 102 -1.89 5.16 -19.80
C ARG A 102 -2.53 3.80 -20.05
N GLY A 103 -3.84 3.71 -19.87
CA GLY A 103 -4.60 2.48 -20.05
C GLY A 103 -4.42 1.47 -18.91
N THR A 104 -3.79 1.89 -17.81
CA THR A 104 -3.67 1.11 -16.58
C THR A 104 -4.75 1.56 -15.61
N ARG A 105 -5.48 0.60 -15.03
CA ARG A 105 -6.34 0.84 -13.89
C ARG A 105 -5.52 0.58 -12.64
N TYR A 106 -5.46 1.57 -11.77
CA TYR A 106 -4.84 1.45 -10.45
C TYR A 106 -5.89 1.14 -9.41
N ASP A 107 -5.51 0.29 -8.46
CA ASP A 107 -6.29 -0.11 -7.30
C ASP A 107 -5.51 0.24 -6.02
N ILE A 108 -6.20 0.35 -4.89
CA ILE A 108 -5.58 0.63 -3.59
C ILE A 108 -4.76 -0.59 -3.18
N SER A 109 -3.46 -0.42 -2.95
CA SER A 109 -2.55 -1.50 -2.55
C SER A 109 -2.63 -1.79 -1.04
N ALA A 110 -2.08 -2.94 -0.62
CA ALA A 110 -1.95 -3.24 0.81
C ALA A 110 -1.01 -2.24 1.49
N LEU A 111 0.02 -1.76 0.78
CA LEU A 111 0.93 -0.73 1.24
C LEU A 111 0.21 0.62 1.44
N ASP A 112 -0.65 1.03 0.51
CA ASP A 112 -1.46 2.24 0.65
C ASP A 112 -2.30 2.23 1.93
N LEU A 113 -2.93 1.09 2.22
CA LEU A 113 -3.71 0.88 3.43
C LEU A 113 -2.83 0.88 4.68
N ALA A 114 -1.66 0.25 4.63
CA ALA A 114 -0.72 0.23 5.74
C ALA A 114 -0.25 1.66 6.10
N ILE A 115 0.14 2.45 5.10
CA ILE A 115 0.50 3.86 5.27
C ILE A 115 -0.70 4.66 5.80
N ALA A 116 -1.90 4.44 5.27
CA ALA A 116 -3.10 5.11 5.77
C ALA A 116 -3.40 4.79 7.24
N SER A 117 -3.20 3.53 7.65
CA SER A 117 -3.34 3.09 9.03
C SER A 117 -2.31 3.78 9.95
N ASP A 118 -1.04 3.81 9.55
CA ASP A 118 0.01 4.51 10.30
C ASP A 118 -0.28 6.02 10.38
N ALA A 119 -0.79 6.62 9.31
CA ALA A 119 -1.24 8.01 9.26
C ALA A 119 -2.53 8.30 10.08
N GLY A 120 -3.07 7.29 10.77
CA GLY A 120 -4.17 7.44 11.71
C GLY A 120 -5.58 7.21 11.13
N LEU A 121 -5.68 6.72 9.89
CA LEU A 121 -6.97 6.39 9.30
C LEU A 121 -7.49 5.06 9.89
N PRO A 122 -8.66 5.04 10.56
CA PRO A 122 -9.18 3.81 11.13
C PRO A 122 -9.68 2.89 10.02
N LEU A 123 -8.92 1.82 9.77
CA LEU A 123 -9.32 0.80 8.82
C LEU A 123 -10.22 -0.24 9.48
N ALA A 124 -11.32 -0.59 8.80
CA ALA A 124 -12.13 -1.71 9.24
C ALA A 124 -11.30 -3.01 9.08
N PRO A 125 -11.35 -3.93 10.06
CA PRO A 125 -10.73 -5.23 9.89
C PRO A 125 -11.34 -5.89 8.66
N VAL A 126 -10.50 -6.41 7.76
CA VAL A 126 -10.99 -7.25 6.66
C VAL A 126 -11.56 -8.50 7.30
N VAL A 127 -12.89 -8.53 7.45
CA VAL A 127 -13.62 -9.74 7.83
C VAL A 127 -13.58 -10.65 6.61
N VAL A 128 -12.50 -11.41 6.46
CA VAL A 128 -12.51 -12.56 5.56
C VAL A 128 -13.51 -13.52 6.20
N PRO A 129 -14.68 -13.81 5.58
CA PRO A 129 -15.51 -14.88 6.08
C PRO A 129 -14.64 -16.14 6.01
N GLU A 130 -14.22 -16.63 7.17
CA GLU A 130 -13.50 -17.88 7.27
C GLU A 130 -14.28 -18.93 6.48
N SER A 131 -13.61 -19.64 5.60
CA SER A 131 -14.25 -20.61 4.73
C SER A 131 -14.86 -21.72 5.60
N GLY A 132 -16.14 -21.59 5.94
CA GLY A 132 -16.97 -22.69 6.44
C GLY A 132 -17.01 -23.89 5.47
N SER A 133 -16.42 -23.76 4.29
CA SER A 133 -16.25 -24.77 3.25
C SER A 133 -15.38 -25.97 3.66
N PHE A 134 -14.49 -25.86 4.66
CA PHE A 134 -13.72 -27.04 5.12
C PHE A 134 -14.52 -27.99 6.02
N ALA A 135 -15.56 -27.50 6.71
CA ALA A 135 -16.39 -28.34 7.57
C ALA A 135 -17.33 -29.28 6.78
N LEU A 136 -17.60 -28.99 5.50
CA LEU A 136 -18.44 -29.83 4.63
C LEU A 136 -17.65 -30.88 3.84
N LEU A 137 -16.32 -30.79 3.75
CA LEU A 137 -15.49 -31.77 3.04
C LEU A 137 -15.31 -33.09 3.84
N LEU A 138 -15.29 -33.02 5.17
CA LEU A 138 -15.13 -34.20 6.04
C LEU A 138 -16.33 -35.17 6.02
N PRO A 139 -17.60 -34.72 6.10
CA PRO A 139 -18.75 -35.62 5.97
C PRO A 139 -18.94 -36.15 4.54
N ALA A 140 -18.58 -35.37 3.51
CA ALA A 140 -18.67 -35.80 2.12
C ALA A 140 -17.67 -36.93 1.78
N LEU A 141 -16.45 -36.87 2.32
CA LEU A 141 -15.44 -37.93 2.13
C LEU A 141 -15.83 -39.23 2.85
N ALA A 142 -16.46 -39.13 4.03
CA ALA A 142 -16.94 -40.30 4.78
C ALA A 142 -18.10 -41.03 4.09
N LEU A 143 -18.98 -40.29 3.39
CA LEU A 143 -20.08 -40.86 2.60
C LEU A 143 -19.58 -41.64 1.37
N ILE A 144 -18.53 -41.15 0.69
CA ILE A 144 -17.93 -41.83 -0.46
C ILE A 144 -17.23 -43.15 -0.05
N VAL A 145 -16.54 -43.16 1.09
CA VAL A 145 -15.89 -44.37 1.61
C VAL A 145 -16.91 -45.43 2.06
N ARG A 146 -18.06 -45.01 2.61
CA ARG A 146 -19.13 -45.92 3.04
C ARG A 146 -19.88 -46.55 1.86
N TRP A 147 -20.10 -45.79 0.77
CA TRP A 147 -20.76 -46.29 -0.45
C TRP A 147 -19.92 -47.34 -1.19
N ARG A 148 -18.59 -47.21 -1.18
CA ARG A 148 -17.66 -48.17 -1.83
C ARG A 148 -17.57 -49.53 -1.11
N LYS A 149 -18.02 -49.65 0.14
CA LYS A 149 -17.94 -50.89 0.93
C LYS A 149 -19.25 -51.70 0.96
N SER A 150 -20.31 -51.27 0.28
CA SER A 150 -21.55 -52.04 0.21
C SER A 150 -21.45 -53.15 -0.84
N PRO A 151 -21.49 -54.44 -0.47
CA PRO A 151 -21.56 -55.51 -1.47
C PRO A 151 -22.95 -55.50 -2.11
N VAL A 152 -22.96 -55.46 -3.45
CA VAL A 152 -24.17 -55.71 -4.24
C VAL A 152 -24.58 -57.16 -3.98
N LYS A 153 -25.79 -57.38 -3.47
CA LYS A 153 -26.41 -58.71 -3.36
C LYS A 153 -27.02 -59.11 -4.68
#